data_AF-A0A2T8IJD3-F1
#
_entry.id   AF-A0A2T8IJD3-F1
#
_cell.length_a   1.000
_cell.length_b   1.000
_cell.length_c   1.000
_cell.angle_alpha   90.00
_cell.angle_beta   90.00
_cell.angle_gamma   90.00
#
_symmetry.space_group_name_H-M   'P 1'
#
loop_
_entity.id
_entity.type
_entity.pdbx_description
1 polymer ?
#
loop_
_entity_poly.entity_id
_entity_poly.type
_entity_poly.pdbx_seq_one_letter_code
_entity_poly.pdbx_strand_id
1 'polypeptide(L)'
;MNSSKNGRTPLANEIYERMVAEKDREPEEGEAKKSPTKIVDETLSEISRSSTFLPNIGAPRPSKNAQSSSTAAQARIRAEFEASLQAEREEAARKREELQAQLEDQQAALEENQNLLRQTQEEVRGMTSRFEETNALLRAVLKLQKD
;
A
#
# COMPACT_ATOMS: atom_id res chain seq x y z
N MET A 1 36.61 -7.55 55.80
CA MET A 1 35.38 -6.73 55.88
C MET A 1 35.22 -6.01 54.55
N ASN A 2 34.33 -6.49 53.69
CA ASN A 2 34.17 -5.94 52.33
C ASN A 2 33.26 -4.72 52.38
N SER A 3 33.79 -3.57 52.81
CA SER A 3 33.08 -2.30 52.72
C SER A 3 33.03 -1.84 51.27
N SER A 4 31.87 -2.00 50.65
CA SER A 4 31.53 -1.42 49.34
C SER A 4 31.63 0.10 49.44
N LYS A 5 32.41 0.73 48.54
CA LYS A 5 32.78 2.16 48.56
C LYS A 5 31.58 3.14 48.58
N ASN A 6 30.35 2.64 48.38
CA ASN A 6 29.13 3.43 48.24
C ASN A 6 28.04 3.09 49.29
N GLY A 7 28.36 2.32 50.35
CA GLY A 7 27.38 1.90 51.36
C GLY A 7 26.30 0.93 50.88
N ARG A 8 26.36 0.50 49.61
CA ARG A 8 25.45 -0.47 48.99
C ARG A 8 25.96 -1.89 49.13
N THR A 9 25.07 -2.84 49.40
CA THR A 9 25.42 -4.26 49.38
C THR A 9 25.82 -4.68 47.96
N PRO A 10 26.65 -5.73 47.78
CA PRO A 10 27.01 -6.23 46.45
C PRO A 10 25.79 -6.54 45.58
N LEU A 11 24.76 -7.14 46.19
CA LEU A 11 23.47 -7.42 45.54
C LEU A 11 22.74 -6.15 45.09
N ALA A 12 22.74 -5.09 45.90
CA ALA A 12 22.09 -3.83 45.53
C ALA A 12 22.81 -3.13 44.36
N ASN A 13 24.14 -3.26 44.25
CA ASN A 13 24.87 -2.75 43.10
C ASN A 13 24.52 -3.52 41.83
N GLU A 14 24.48 -4.85 41.88
CA GLU A 14 24.09 -5.68 40.73
C GLU A 14 22.69 -5.33 40.21
N ILE A 15 21.73 -5.19 41.11
CA ILE A 15 20.35 -4.80 40.78
C ILE A 15 20.31 -3.41 40.14
N TYR A 16 21.09 -2.46 40.66
CA TYR A 16 21.17 -1.11 40.10
C TYR A 16 21.73 -1.12 38.68
N GLU A 17 22.85 -1.79 38.45
CA GLU A 17 23.47 -1.87 37.11
C GLU A 17 22.53 -2.53 36.09
N ARG A 18 21.79 -3.57 36.49
CA ARG A 18 20.80 -4.22 35.63
C ARG A 18 19.68 -3.27 35.22
N MET A 19 19.15 -2.46 36.14
CA MET A 19 18.11 -1.47 35.82
C MET A 19 18.63 -0.35 34.91
N VAL A 20 19.89 0.05 35.07
CA VAL A 20 20.53 1.05 34.20
C VAL A 20 20.71 0.49 32.79
N ALA A 21 21.19 -0.75 32.66
CA ALA A 21 21.33 -1.42 31.37
C ALA A 21 19.98 -1.57 30.65
N GLU A 22 18.91 -1.97 31.36
CA GLU A 22 17.57 -2.10 30.77
C GLU A 22 16.99 -0.76 30.31
N LYS A 23 17.29 0.34 31.01
CA LYS A 23 16.88 1.70 30.62
C LYS A 23 17.53 2.12 29.29
N ASP A 24 18.77 1.71 29.10
CA ASP A 24 19.58 2.06 27.93
C ASP A 24 19.49 1.04 26.79
N ARG A 25 18.76 -0.07 27.00
CA ARG A 25 18.43 -1.06 25.98
C ARG A 25 17.56 -0.42 24.88
N GLU A 26 17.95 -0.62 23.62
CA GLU A 26 17.10 -0.29 22.48
C GLU A 26 15.94 -1.31 22.38
N PRO A 27 14.68 -0.86 22.25
CA PRO A 27 13.55 -1.76 22.09
C PRO A 27 13.62 -2.48 20.73
N GLU A 28 13.23 -3.76 20.71
CA GLU A 28 13.13 -4.52 19.45
C GLU A 28 11.98 -3.99 18.57
N GLU A 29 12.05 -4.25 17.26
CA GLU A 29 11.09 -3.74 16.27
C GLU A 29 9.65 -4.13 16.64
N GLY A 30 8.86 -3.13 17.06
CA GLY A 30 7.47 -3.32 17.50
C GLY A 30 7.24 -3.23 19.02
N GLU A 31 8.29 -3.12 19.84
CA GLU A 31 8.16 -2.89 21.28
C GLU A 31 8.25 -1.41 21.67
N ALA A 32 7.44 -0.99 22.65
CA ALA A 32 7.57 0.32 23.24
C ALA A 32 8.72 0.34 24.26
N LYS A 33 9.55 1.40 24.25
CA LYS A 33 10.60 1.60 25.25
C LYS A 33 10.02 1.54 26.67
N LYS A 34 10.60 0.71 27.53
CA LYS A 34 10.13 0.56 28.92
C LYS A 34 10.37 1.86 29.70
N SER A 35 9.39 2.28 30.47
CA SER A 35 9.54 3.42 31.37
C SER A 35 10.37 3.03 32.60
N PRO A 36 11.09 3.97 33.25
CA PRO A 36 11.85 3.69 34.46
C PRO A 36 11.01 3.03 35.56
N THR A 37 9.76 3.47 35.76
CA THR A 37 8.83 2.88 36.72
C THR A 37 8.53 1.42 36.42
N LYS A 38 8.41 1.06 35.14
CA LYS A 38 8.15 -0.32 34.70
C LYS A 38 9.37 -1.22 34.89
N ILE A 39 10.56 -0.70 34.60
CA ILE A 39 11.83 -1.41 34.84
C ILE A 39 12.01 -1.71 36.34
N VAL A 40 11.76 -0.71 37.19
CA VAL A 40 11.83 -0.86 38.65
C VAL A 40 10.77 -1.85 39.16
N ASP A 41 9.54 -1.78 38.65
CA ASP A 41 8.45 -2.70 39.05
C ASP A 41 8.77 -4.16 38.69
N GLU A 42 9.25 -4.40 37.47
CA GLU A 42 9.65 -5.73 36.98
C GLU A 42 10.81 -6.28 37.83
N THR A 43 11.88 -5.50 38.00
CA THR A 43 13.09 -5.93 38.74
C THR A 43 12.79 -6.21 40.21
N LEU A 44 12.01 -5.34 40.87
CA LEU A 44 11.65 -5.56 42.27
C LEU A 44 10.66 -6.70 42.43
N SER A 45 9.79 -6.95 41.45
CA SER A 45 8.86 -8.09 41.48
C SER A 45 9.58 -9.44 41.37
N GLU A 46 10.71 -9.50 40.66
CA GLU A 46 11.57 -10.70 40.60
C GLU A 46 12.19 -11.03 41.97
N ILE A 47 12.63 -10.01 42.69
CA ILE A 47 13.30 -10.15 43.99
C ILE A 47 12.28 -10.35 45.11
N SER A 48 11.21 -9.54 45.09
CA SER A 48 10.15 -9.54 46.10
C SER A 48 8.83 -9.08 45.48
N ARG A 49 7.93 -10.04 45.26
CA ARG A 49 6.59 -9.80 44.73
C ARG A 49 5.73 -8.85 45.57
N SER A 50 6.08 -8.64 46.83
CA SER A 50 5.40 -7.75 47.77
C SER A 50 6.12 -6.42 47.97
N SER A 51 7.09 -6.05 47.13
CA SER A 51 7.83 -4.79 47.25
C SER A 51 6.91 -3.57 47.26
N THR A 52 6.98 -2.78 48.33
CA THR A 52 6.20 -1.53 48.48
C THR A 52 6.96 -0.30 48.02
N PHE A 53 8.13 -0.47 47.38
CA PHE A 53 9.00 0.64 46.99
C PHE A 53 8.27 1.68 46.13
N LEU A 54 7.64 1.27 45.02
CA LEU A 54 6.92 2.19 44.12
C LEU A 54 5.74 2.90 44.81
N PRO A 55 4.84 2.20 45.54
CA PRO A 55 3.82 2.86 46.36
C PRO A 55 4.38 3.85 47.37
N ASN A 56 5.46 3.50 48.07
CA ASN A 56 6.04 4.33 49.13
C ASN A 56 6.67 5.63 48.60
N ILE A 57 7.12 5.65 47.34
CA ILE A 57 7.62 6.86 46.67
C ILE A 57 6.54 7.60 45.88
N GLY A 58 5.27 7.16 45.98
CA GLY A 58 4.14 7.76 45.26
C GLY A 58 4.09 7.44 43.75
N ALA A 59 4.85 6.45 43.28
CA ALA A 59 4.84 6.04 41.88
C ALA A 59 3.70 5.03 41.61
N PRO A 60 2.88 5.24 40.55
CA PRO A 60 1.81 4.31 40.21
C PRO A 60 2.38 2.99 39.71
N ARG A 61 1.79 1.86 40.16
CA ARG A 61 2.17 0.53 39.65
C ARG A 61 1.64 0.36 38.22
N PRO A 62 2.46 -0.08 37.25
CA PRO A 62 1.99 -0.38 35.91
C PRO A 62 1.04 -1.59 35.97
N SER A 63 -0.26 -1.36 35.81
CA SER A 63 -1.24 -2.45 35.89
C SER A 63 -1.07 -3.41 34.70
N LYS A 64 -1.01 -4.72 34.96
CA LYS A 64 -0.96 -5.77 33.92
C LYS A 64 -2.27 -5.89 33.13
N ASN A 65 -3.35 -5.22 33.55
CA ASN A 65 -4.70 -5.41 33.03
C ASN A 65 -5.09 -4.42 31.92
N ALA A 66 -4.20 -3.48 31.55
CA ALA A 66 -4.45 -2.56 30.44
C ALA A 66 -4.22 -3.20 29.05
N GLN A 67 -3.68 -4.43 28.97
CA GLN A 67 -3.37 -5.10 27.70
C GLN A 67 -4.62 -5.70 27.01
N SER A 68 -5.64 -6.13 27.75
CA SER A 68 -6.77 -6.88 27.18
C SER A 68 -7.77 -6.02 26.38
N SER A 69 -7.88 -4.72 26.67
CA SER A 69 -8.71 -3.79 25.87
C SER A 69 -8.01 -3.34 24.58
N SER A 70 -6.67 -3.39 24.54
CA SER A 70 -5.85 -2.98 23.39
C SER A 70 -5.91 -3.99 22.23
N THR A 71 -5.96 -5.29 22.53
CA THR A 71 -5.94 -6.33 21.49
C THR A 71 -7.21 -6.38 20.64
N ALA A 72 -8.39 -6.22 21.26
CA ALA A 72 -9.65 -6.21 20.54
C ALA A 72 -9.82 -4.94 19.68
N ALA A 73 -9.34 -3.80 20.16
CA ALA A 73 -9.31 -2.56 19.39
C ALA A 73 -8.34 -2.66 18.18
N GLN A 74 -7.14 -3.23 18.39
CA GLN A 74 -6.20 -3.49 17.29
C GLN A 74 -6.75 -4.46 16.25
N ALA A 75 -7.46 -5.52 16.65
CA ALA A 75 -8.06 -6.47 15.72
C ALA A 75 -9.11 -5.80 14.82
N ARG A 76 -9.91 -4.87 15.37
CA ARG A 76 -10.89 -4.09 14.59
C ARG A 76 -10.22 -3.17 13.58
N ILE A 77 -9.20 -2.43 14.01
CA ILE A 77 -8.44 -1.53 13.11
C ILE A 77 -7.79 -2.33 11.96
N ARG A 78 -7.22 -3.50 12.25
CA ARG A 78 -6.64 -4.37 11.21
C ARG A 78 -7.69 -4.87 10.22
N ALA A 79 -8.84 -5.33 10.72
CA ALA A 79 -9.93 -5.80 9.87
C ALA A 79 -10.49 -4.68 8.97
N GLU A 80 -10.65 -3.46 9.49
CA GLU A 80 -11.08 -2.31 8.71
C GLU A 80 -10.05 -1.91 7.64
N PHE A 81 -8.77 -1.98 7.96
CA PHE A 81 -7.69 -1.71 7.01
C PHE A 81 -7.64 -2.77 5.90
N GLU A 82 -7.73 -4.05 6.25
CA GLU A 82 -7.77 -5.14 5.28
C GLU A 82 -9.01 -5.05 4.36
N ALA A 83 -10.18 -4.73 4.92
CA ALA A 83 -11.39 -4.52 4.15
C ALA A 83 -11.26 -3.34 3.17
N SER A 84 -10.68 -2.23 3.64
CA SER A 84 -10.45 -1.04 2.81
C SER A 84 -9.46 -1.34 1.67
N LEU A 85 -8.37 -2.06 1.97
CA LEU A 85 -7.38 -2.46 0.99
C LEU A 85 -7.99 -3.38 -0.08
N GLN A 86 -8.88 -4.28 0.32
CA GLN A 86 -9.55 -5.18 -0.61
C GLN A 86 -10.55 -4.44 -1.50
N ALA A 87 -11.34 -3.53 -0.93
CA ALA A 87 -12.23 -2.67 -1.70
C ALA A 87 -11.47 -1.80 -2.72
N GLU A 88 -10.33 -1.23 -2.33
CA GLU A 88 -9.48 -0.45 -3.24
C GLU A 88 -8.92 -1.31 -4.39
N ARG A 89 -8.52 -2.55 -4.10
CA ARG A 89 -8.06 -3.48 -5.14
C ARG A 89 -9.17 -3.84 -6.12
N GLU A 90 -10.39 -4.06 -5.63
CA GLU A 90 -11.54 -4.34 -6.48
C GLU A 90 -11.92 -3.13 -7.36
N GLU A 91 -11.92 -1.91 -6.80
CA GLU A 91 -12.11 -0.70 -7.60
C GLU A 91 -11.02 -0.51 -8.65
N ALA A 92 -9.75 -0.75 -8.29
CA ALA A 92 -8.64 -0.66 -9.22
C ALA A 92 -8.74 -1.70 -10.34
N ALA A 93 -9.20 -2.92 -10.02
CA ALA A 93 -9.46 -3.96 -11.01
C ALA A 93 -10.59 -3.56 -11.97
N ARG A 94 -11.71 -3.05 -11.44
CA ARG A 94 -12.84 -2.56 -12.25
C ARG A 94 -12.43 -1.41 -13.18
N LYS A 95 -11.69 -0.42 -12.66
CA LYS A 95 -11.20 0.70 -13.49
C LYS A 95 -10.25 0.22 -14.60
N ARG A 96 -9.42 -0.78 -14.33
CA ARG A 96 -8.54 -1.36 -15.35
C ARG A 96 -9.35 -2.06 -16.44
N GLU A 97 -10.36 -2.84 -16.05
CA GLU A 97 -11.26 -3.51 -16.99
C GLU A 97 -12.02 -2.50 -17.85
N GLU A 98 -12.55 -1.43 -17.25
CA GLU A 98 -13.23 -0.35 -17.98
C GLU A 98 -12.30 0.35 -18.99
N LEU A 99 -11.08 0.70 -18.57
CA LEU A 99 -10.09 1.31 -19.46
C LEU A 99 -9.68 0.36 -20.58
N GLN A 100 -9.57 -0.93 -20.30
CA GLN A 100 -9.25 -1.93 -21.30
C GLN A 100 -10.37 -2.06 -22.33
N ALA A 101 -11.64 -2.13 -21.89
CA ALA A 101 -12.78 -2.14 -22.79
C ALA A 101 -12.83 -0.88 -23.68
N GLN A 102 -12.57 0.30 -23.11
CA GLN A 102 -12.50 1.54 -23.90
C GLN A 102 -11.39 1.51 -24.96
N LEU A 103 -10.22 0.93 -24.64
CA LEU A 103 -9.14 0.78 -25.61
C LEU A 103 -9.50 -0.18 -26.73
N GLU A 104 -10.15 -1.30 -26.40
CA GLU A 104 -10.63 -2.27 -27.39
C GLU A 104 -11.68 -1.63 -28.33
N ASP A 105 -12.63 -0.86 -27.79
CA ASP A 105 -13.62 -0.12 -28.57
C ASP A 105 -12.96 0.92 -29.49
N GLN A 106 -11.99 1.68 -28.98
CA GLN A 106 -11.24 2.65 -29.80
C GLN A 106 -10.44 1.97 -30.91
N GLN A 107 -9.85 0.81 -30.62
CA GLN A 107 -9.11 0.04 -31.61
C GLN A 107 -10.04 -0.50 -32.71
N ALA A 108 -11.20 -1.04 -32.33
CA ALA A 108 -12.21 -1.50 -33.28
C ALA A 108 -12.73 -0.36 -34.17
N ALA A 109 -13.05 0.80 -33.58
CA ALA A 109 -13.48 1.98 -34.32
C ALA A 109 -12.40 2.50 -35.29
N LEU A 110 -11.13 2.45 -34.88
CA LEU A 110 -10.01 2.82 -35.75
C LEU A 110 -9.86 1.85 -36.92
N GLU A 111 -9.97 0.55 -36.68
CA GLU A 111 -9.90 -0.48 -37.72
C GLU A 111 -11.05 -0.34 -38.72
N GLU A 112 -12.27 -0.10 -38.24
CA GLU A 112 -13.42 0.17 -39.09
C GLU A 112 -13.19 1.40 -39.97
N ASN A 113 -12.64 2.49 -39.40
CA ASN A 113 -12.35 3.70 -40.16
C ASN A 113 -11.29 3.48 -41.26
N GLN A 114 -10.25 2.70 -40.96
CA GLN A 114 -9.23 2.33 -41.96
C GLN A 114 -9.83 1.49 -43.09
N ASN A 115 -10.70 0.54 -42.76
CA ASN A 115 -11.39 -0.27 -43.75
C ASN A 115 -12.31 0.58 -44.64
N LEU A 116 -13.07 1.50 -44.04
CA LEU A 116 -13.93 2.43 -44.77
C LEU A 116 -13.12 3.34 -45.69
N LEU A 117 -11.98 3.85 -45.22
CA LEU A 117 -11.07 4.66 -46.04
C LEU A 117 -10.55 3.86 -47.23
N ARG A 118 -10.14 2.60 -47.03
CA ARG A 118 -9.69 1.72 -48.10
C ARG A 118 -10.79 1.46 -49.12
N GLN A 119 -12.00 1.13 -48.67
CA GLN A 119 -13.15 0.94 -49.54
C GLN A 119 -13.45 2.21 -50.36
N THR A 120 -13.46 3.38 -49.71
CA THR A 120 -13.70 4.66 -50.39
C THR A 120 -12.65 4.93 -51.47
N GLN A 121 -11.37 4.63 -51.20
CA GLN A 121 -10.31 4.76 -52.19
C GLN A 121 -10.49 3.81 -53.38
N GLU A 122 -10.89 2.57 -53.13
CA GLU A 122 -11.18 1.58 -54.18
C GLU A 122 -12.38 2.00 -55.04
N GLU A 123 -13.45 2.52 -54.42
CA GLU A 123 -14.62 3.05 -55.12
C GLU A 123 -14.27 4.27 -55.98
N VAL A 124 -13.52 5.23 -55.43
CA VAL A 124 -13.04 6.40 -56.18
C VAL A 124 -12.21 5.94 -57.37
N ARG A 125 -11.26 5.02 -57.18
CA ARG A 125 -10.43 4.46 -58.26
C ARG A 125 -11.29 3.77 -59.34
N GLY A 126 -12.30 3.01 -58.93
CA GLY A 126 -13.24 2.38 -59.84
C GLY A 126 -14.03 3.39 -60.65
N MET A 127 -14.47 4.49 -60.02
CA MET A 127 -15.12 5.61 -60.72
C MET A 127 -14.19 6.31 -61.70
N THR A 128 -12.93 6.57 -61.34
CA THR A 128 -11.96 7.20 -62.25
C THR A 128 -11.72 6.34 -63.49
N SER A 129 -11.57 5.01 -63.33
CA SER A 129 -11.43 4.09 -64.47
C SER A 129 -12.63 4.18 -65.42
N ARG A 130 -13.85 4.10 -64.89
CA ARG A 130 -15.07 4.22 -65.72
C ARG A 130 -15.18 5.58 -66.39
N PHE A 131 -14.77 6.64 -65.71
CA PHE A 131 -14.75 7.99 -66.27
C PHE A 131 -13.76 8.08 -67.44
N GLU A 132 -12.55 7.53 -67.30
CA GLU A 132 -11.55 7.48 -68.37
C GLU A 132 -12.03 6.67 -69.58
N GLU A 133 -12.63 5.50 -69.36
CA GLU A 133 -13.22 4.67 -70.42
C GLU A 133 -14.32 5.41 -71.17
N THR A 134 -15.24 6.05 -70.43
CA THR A 134 -16.34 6.84 -71.03
C THR A 134 -15.80 8.02 -71.83
N ASN A 135 -14.78 8.71 -71.31
CA ASN A 135 -14.14 9.84 -71.99
C ASN A 135 -13.44 9.38 -73.27
N ALA A 136 -12.73 8.25 -73.24
CA ALA A 136 -12.09 7.66 -74.40
C ALA A 136 -13.12 7.29 -75.49
N LEU A 137 -14.25 6.68 -75.10
CA LEU A 137 -15.35 6.37 -76.00
C LEU A 137 -15.94 7.63 -76.65
N LEU A 138 -16.21 8.68 -75.85
CA LEU A 138 -16.70 9.96 -76.36
C LEU A 138 -15.73 10.57 -77.38
N ARG A 139 -14.42 10.53 -77.10
CA ARG A 139 -13.39 11.01 -78.04
C ARG A 139 -13.38 10.20 -79.34
N ALA A 140 -13.58 8.89 -79.27
CA ALA A 140 -13.65 8.04 -80.46
C ALA A 140 -14.87 8.37 -81.33
N VAL A 141 -16.05 8.53 -80.72
CA VAL A 141 -17.28 8.93 -81.42
C VAL A 141 -17.15 10.31 -82.08
N LEU A 142 -16.59 11.28 -81.36
CA LEU A 142 -16.38 12.63 -81.91
C LEU A 142 -15.39 12.66 -83.08
N LYS A 143 -14.41 11.75 -83.13
CA LYS A 143 -13.52 11.60 -84.28
C LYS A 143 -14.28 11.05 -85.49
N LEU A 144 -15.09 10.00 -85.30
CA LEU A 144 -15.89 9.38 -86.36
C LEU A 144 -16.91 10.34 -87.00
N GLN A 145 -17.40 11.36 -86.28
CA GLN A 145 -18.32 12.37 -86.84
C GLN A 145 -17.62 13.46 -87.67
N LYS A 146 -16.28 13.55 -87.59
CA LYS A 146 -15.49 14.54 -88.33
C LYS A 146 -14.92 14.01 -89.65
N ASP A 147 -14.95 12.69 -89.84
CA ASP A 147 -14.63 12.02 -91.11
C ASP A 147 -15.89 11.88 -91.97
#